data_AF-A0AB35HKJ8-F1
#
_entry.id   AF-A0AB35HKJ8-F1
#
_cell.length_a   1.000
_cell.length_b   1.000
_cell.length_c   1.000
_cell.angle_alpha   90.00
_cell.angle_beta   90.00
_cell.angle_gamma   90.00
#
_symmetry.space_group_name_H-M   'P 1'
#
loop_
_entity.id
_entity.type
_entity.pdbx_description
1 polymer ?
#
loop_
_entity_poly.entity_id
_entity_poly.type
_entity_poly.pdbx_seq_one_letter_code
_entity_poly.pdbx_strand_id
1 'polypeptide(L)'
;MPWKHSWPTHELKQSRDWLKEQREHLLNLPSYPSDSLSDRDLVEGYLSRYLSLRATGHIELVVETVIREFAKAQASPSVVNFIEQGLFKGRNVKADTLIERLGVFDSSLKEQLRHFLEEGNPPRKSTLNAMVKSRNSIAHGVSENMTVSKALENSQLSLELTKFLVELFNDKINRNNI
;
A
#
# COMPACT_ATOMS: atom_id res chain seq x y z
N MET A 1 10.05 25.44 -10.48
CA MET A 1 9.06 26.02 -9.53
C MET A 1 9.09 25.17 -8.28
N PRO A 2 9.13 25.75 -7.06
CA PRO A 2 9.04 24.94 -5.85
C PRO A 2 7.71 24.20 -5.85
N TRP A 3 7.79 22.92 -5.56
CA TRP A 3 6.69 21.96 -5.59
C TRP A 3 5.62 22.38 -4.57
N LYS A 4 4.56 23.05 -5.05
CA LYS A 4 3.46 23.65 -4.25
C LYS A 4 2.14 22.89 -4.44
N HIS A 5 2.17 21.58 -4.30
CA HIS A 5 0.94 20.80 -4.10
C HIS A 5 0.93 20.21 -2.69
N SER A 6 -0.26 20.15 -2.09
CA SER A 6 -0.44 19.61 -0.74
C SER A 6 0.07 18.17 -0.69
N TRP A 7 1.21 17.93 -0.04
CA TRP A 7 1.77 16.59 0.13
C TRP A 7 1.48 16.02 1.52
N PRO A 8 1.26 14.70 1.63
CA PRO A 8 0.80 13.84 0.55
C PRO A 8 -0.51 14.35 -0.07
N THR A 9 -0.81 13.91 -1.29
CA THR A 9 -2.02 14.36 -2.03
C THR A 9 -3.29 14.10 -1.23
N HIS A 10 -4.37 14.85 -1.51
CA HIS A 10 -5.66 14.63 -0.85
C HIS A 10 -6.16 13.19 -1.03
N GLU A 11 -6.00 12.63 -2.24
CA GLU A 11 -6.31 11.23 -2.56
C GLU A 11 -5.59 10.24 -1.63
N LEU A 12 -4.28 10.43 -1.40
CA LEU A 12 -3.53 9.56 -0.48
C LEU A 12 -3.98 9.71 0.97
N LYS A 13 -4.23 10.94 1.42
CA LYS A 13 -4.73 11.21 2.78
C LYS A 13 -6.07 10.51 2.99
N GLN A 14 -7.01 10.70 2.08
CA GLN A 14 -8.33 10.08 2.13
C GLN A 14 -8.24 8.55 2.10
N SER A 15 -7.45 7.97 1.19
CA SER A 15 -7.29 6.51 1.10
C SER A 15 -6.69 5.91 2.38
N ARG A 16 -5.71 6.59 2.99
CA ARG A 16 -5.10 6.19 4.27
C ARG A 16 -6.10 6.30 5.41
N ASP A 17 -6.87 7.37 5.47
CA ASP A 17 -7.81 7.62 6.56
C ASP A 17 -8.96 6.59 6.51
N TRP A 18 -9.45 6.24 5.32
CA TRP A 18 -10.37 5.11 5.16
C TRP A 18 -9.77 3.77 5.60
N LEU A 19 -8.51 3.48 5.25
CA LEU A 19 -7.87 2.24 5.69
C LEU A 19 -7.79 2.16 7.23
N LYS A 20 -7.45 3.27 7.89
CA LYS A 20 -7.45 3.36 9.36
C LYS A 20 -8.83 3.17 9.94
N GLU A 21 -9.84 3.84 9.37
CA GLU A 21 -11.21 3.71 9.82
C GLU A 21 -11.70 2.26 9.74
N GLN A 22 -11.45 1.56 8.62
CA GLN A 22 -11.84 0.15 8.48
C GLN A 22 -11.09 -0.78 9.44
N ARG A 23 -9.80 -0.48 9.72
CA ARG A 23 -9.03 -1.18 10.75
C ARG A 23 -9.67 -1.02 12.13
N GLU A 24 -10.05 0.20 12.50
CA GLU A 24 -10.71 0.49 13.78
C GLU A 24 -12.09 -0.17 13.87
N HIS A 25 -12.87 -0.18 12.79
CA HIS A 25 -14.16 -0.88 12.77
C HIS A 25 -14.01 -2.38 12.99
N LEU A 26 -13.00 -3.02 12.38
CA LEU A 26 -12.71 -4.44 12.60
C LEU A 26 -12.27 -4.72 14.05
N LEU A 27 -11.45 -3.85 14.63
CA LEU A 27 -11.01 -3.97 16.03
C LEU A 27 -12.16 -3.82 17.03
N ASN A 28 -13.07 -2.90 16.75
CA ASN A 28 -14.17 -2.53 17.63
C ASN A 28 -15.50 -3.17 17.20
N LEU A 29 -15.45 -4.30 16.49
CA LEU A 29 -16.66 -5.02 16.09
C LEU A 29 -17.52 -5.32 17.33
N PRO A 30 -18.77 -4.82 17.37
CA PRO A 30 -19.63 -5.03 18.52
C PRO A 30 -19.87 -6.53 18.70
N SER A 31 -19.79 -6.98 19.95
CA SER A 31 -20.24 -8.31 20.31
C SER A 31 -21.76 -8.31 20.30
N TYR A 32 -22.37 -8.77 19.21
CA TYR A 32 -23.80 -9.04 19.20
C TYR A 32 -24.07 -10.28 20.05
N PRO A 33 -25.14 -10.28 20.86
CA PRO A 33 -25.69 -11.52 21.38
C PRO A 33 -26.31 -12.28 20.20
N SER A 34 -25.48 -12.99 19.42
CA SER A 34 -25.97 -13.95 18.44
C SER A 34 -26.08 -15.32 19.11
N ASP A 35 -27.23 -15.97 18.93
CA ASP A 35 -27.49 -17.33 19.45
C ASP A 35 -26.60 -18.40 18.76
N SER A 36 -25.79 -18.02 17.77
CA SER A 36 -24.77 -18.86 17.15
C SER A 36 -23.43 -18.11 17.11
N LEU A 37 -22.38 -18.73 17.67
CA LEU A 37 -20.98 -18.29 17.51
C LEU A 37 -20.56 -18.22 16.02
N SER A 38 -21.29 -18.90 15.11
CA SER A 38 -20.99 -19.00 13.69
C SER A 38 -21.10 -17.68 12.92
N ASP A 39 -22.08 -16.84 13.24
CA ASP A 39 -22.42 -15.69 12.39
C ASP A 39 -21.42 -14.55 12.59
N ARG A 40 -20.92 -14.40 13.83
CA ARG A 40 -19.84 -13.49 14.15
C ARG A 40 -18.55 -13.87 13.44
N ASP A 41 -18.14 -15.14 13.52
CA ASP A 41 -16.92 -15.63 12.88
C ASP A 41 -16.97 -15.44 11.36
N LEU A 42 -18.15 -15.63 10.76
CA LEU A 42 -18.38 -15.35 9.33
C LEU A 42 -18.18 -13.86 9.02
N VAL A 43 -18.79 -12.96 9.78
CA VAL A 43 -18.66 -11.50 9.60
C VAL A 43 -17.21 -11.04 9.77
N GLU A 44 -16.54 -11.49 10.83
CA GLU A 44 -15.11 -11.23 11.07
C GLU A 44 -14.25 -11.72 9.89
N GLY A 45 -14.54 -12.91 9.36
CA GLY A 45 -13.85 -13.46 8.19
C GLY A 45 -14.08 -12.67 6.89
N TYR A 46 -15.29 -12.14 6.66
CA TYR A 46 -15.56 -11.26 5.51
C TYR A 46 -14.84 -9.92 5.64
N LEU A 47 -14.93 -9.28 6.80
CA LEU A 47 -14.30 -7.99 7.04
C LEU A 47 -12.78 -8.08 7.05
N SER A 48 -12.20 -9.17 7.57
CA SER A 48 -10.76 -9.43 7.51
C SER A 48 -10.25 -9.54 6.08
N ARG A 49 -10.97 -10.28 5.21
CA ARG A 49 -10.65 -10.34 3.77
C ARG A 49 -10.75 -8.97 3.11
N TYR A 50 -11.82 -8.23 3.39
CA TYR A 50 -12.01 -6.89 2.84
C TYR A 50 -10.89 -5.93 3.26
N LEU A 51 -10.53 -5.90 4.55
CA LEU A 51 -9.43 -5.07 5.05
C LEU A 51 -8.10 -5.43 4.38
N SER A 52 -7.80 -6.72 4.21
CA SER A 52 -6.59 -7.18 3.53
C SER A 52 -6.56 -6.74 2.05
N LEU A 53 -7.68 -6.84 1.34
CA LEU A 53 -7.81 -6.34 -0.04
C LEU A 53 -7.60 -4.83 -0.11
N ARG A 54 -8.23 -4.08 0.80
CA ARG A 54 -8.09 -2.63 0.90
C ARG A 54 -6.66 -2.21 1.22
N ALA A 55 -5.99 -2.90 2.13
CA ALA A 55 -4.58 -2.66 2.46
C ALA A 55 -3.66 -2.85 1.25
N THR A 56 -3.90 -3.90 0.45
CA THR A 56 -3.13 -4.18 -0.78
C THR A 56 -3.38 -3.13 -1.85
N GLY A 57 -4.66 -2.80 -2.11
CA GLY A 57 -5.03 -1.76 -3.07
C GLY A 57 -4.57 -0.36 -2.66
N HIS A 58 -4.49 -0.07 -1.37
CA HIS A 58 -3.91 1.17 -0.86
C HIS A 58 -2.43 1.29 -1.21
N ILE A 59 -1.65 0.22 -1.06
CA ILE A 59 -0.23 0.21 -1.44
C ILE A 59 -0.07 0.47 -2.94
N GLU A 60 -0.92 -0.15 -3.78
CA GLU A 60 -0.93 0.09 -5.22
C GLU A 60 -1.12 1.58 -5.50
N LEU A 61 -2.17 2.19 -4.95
CA LEU A 61 -2.45 3.61 -5.10
C LEU A 61 -1.29 4.50 -4.64
N VAL A 62 -0.68 4.17 -3.49
CA VAL A 62 0.43 4.94 -2.91
C VAL A 62 1.63 4.93 -3.84
N VAL A 63 2.08 3.75 -4.25
CA VAL A 63 3.23 3.60 -5.16
C VAL A 63 3.00 4.37 -6.45
N GLU A 64 1.81 4.26 -7.04
CA GLU A 64 1.48 4.97 -8.27
C GLU A 64 1.51 6.48 -8.08
N THR A 65 0.91 6.96 -6.99
CA THR A 65 0.82 8.38 -6.72
C THR A 65 2.20 8.98 -6.42
N VAL A 66 3.03 8.34 -5.61
CA VAL A 66 4.34 8.90 -5.27
C VAL A 66 5.27 8.98 -6.48
N ILE A 67 5.25 7.97 -7.35
CA ILE A 67 6.04 7.97 -8.58
C ILE A 67 5.51 9.03 -9.56
N ARG A 68 4.19 9.14 -9.72
CA ARG A 68 3.56 10.16 -10.58
C ARG A 68 3.93 11.57 -10.14
N GLU A 69 3.80 11.86 -8.86
CA GLU A 69 4.09 13.20 -8.33
C GLU A 69 5.59 13.52 -8.35
N PHE A 70 6.46 12.51 -8.17
CA PHE A 70 7.89 12.65 -8.41
C PHE A 70 8.21 12.99 -9.87
N ALA A 71 7.61 12.27 -10.82
CA ALA A 71 7.79 12.54 -12.24
C ALA A 71 7.32 13.96 -12.61
N LYS A 72 6.16 14.40 -12.11
CA LYS A 72 5.66 15.77 -12.29
C LYS A 72 6.60 16.84 -11.73
N ALA A 73 7.30 16.53 -10.65
CA ALA A 73 8.26 17.45 -10.04
C ALA A 73 9.57 17.57 -10.83
N GLN A 74 9.99 16.51 -11.52
CA GLN A 74 11.33 16.38 -12.08
C GLN A 74 11.40 16.39 -13.62
N ALA A 75 10.28 16.15 -14.31
CA ALA A 75 10.27 15.92 -15.74
C ALA A 75 9.33 16.87 -16.51
N SER A 76 9.53 16.96 -17.81
CA SER A 76 8.66 17.74 -18.70
C SER A 76 7.29 17.04 -18.91
N PRO A 77 6.22 17.79 -19.26
CA PRO A 77 4.88 17.22 -19.41
C PRO A 77 4.80 16.01 -20.36
N SER A 78 5.57 16.01 -21.46
CA SER A 78 5.60 14.89 -22.41
C SER A 78 6.16 13.60 -21.80
N VAL A 79 7.19 13.72 -20.93
CA VAL A 79 7.79 12.59 -20.22
C VAL A 79 6.85 12.09 -19.14
N VAL A 80 6.19 13.00 -18.41
CA VAL A 80 5.14 12.64 -17.43
C VAL A 80 4.04 11.83 -18.10
N ASN A 81 3.51 12.30 -19.24
CA ASN A 81 2.47 11.58 -19.98
C ASN A 81 2.93 10.17 -20.41
N PHE A 82 4.17 10.03 -20.87
CA PHE A 82 4.74 8.73 -21.22
C PHE A 82 4.80 7.78 -20.00
N ILE A 83 5.26 8.28 -18.85
CA ILE A 83 5.31 7.53 -17.60
C ILE A 83 3.89 7.11 -17.17
N GLU A 84 2.93 8.03 -17.16
CA GLU A 84 1.55 7.73 -16.76
C GLU A 84 0.90 6.68 -17.67
N GLN A 85 1.23 6.66 -18.96
CA GLN A 85 0.70 5.66 -19.91
C GLN A 85 1.38 4.29 -19.82
N GLY A 86 2.67 4.25 -19.44
CA GLY A 86 3.48 3.03 -19.44
C GLY A 86 3.56 2.32 -18.09
N LEU A 87 3.72 3.07 -17.00
CA LEU A 87 4.13 2.52 -15.70
C LEU A 87 2.98 1.86 -14.92
N PHE A 88 1.73 2.26 -15.18
CA PHE A 88 0.55 1.82 -14.42
C PHE A 88 -0.21 0.65 -15.06
N LYS A 89 0.30 0.12 -16.18
CA LYS A 89 -0.24 -1.08 -16.86
C LYS A 89 0.26 -2.35 -16.17
N GLY A 90 -0.27 -2.63 -14.98
CA GLY A 90 0.00 -3.85 -14.22
C GLY A 90 0.23 -3.55 -12.75
N ARG A 91 -0.83 -3.56 -11.95
CA ARG A 91 -0.78 -3.25 -10.52
C ARG A 91 -0.30 -4.47 -9.75
N ASN A 92 1.02 -4.60 -9.59
CA ASN A 92 1.60 -5.65 -8.77
C ASN A 92 2.58 -5.03 -7.77
N VAL A 93 2.23 -5.14 -6.50
CA VAL A 93 3.00 -4.59 -5.37
C VAL A 93 3.83 -5.64 -4.66
N LYS A 94 4.23 -6.72 -5.36
CA LYS A 94 5.26 -7.65 -4.86
C LYS A 94 6.54 -6.89 -4.54
N ALA A 95 7.23 -7.30 -3.48
CA ALA A 95 8.43 -6.64 -2.97
C ALA A 95 9.46 -6.38 -4.08
N ASP A 96 9.87 -7.42 -4.81
CA ASP A 96 10.88 -7.30 -5.87
C ASP A 96 10.39 -6.42 -7.02
N THR A 97 9.10 -6.49 -7.36
CA THR A 97 8.50 -5.62 -8.38
C THR A 97 8.58 -4.15 -7.98
N LEU A 98 8.32 -3.81 -6.71
CA LEU A 98 8.44 -2.45 -6.21
C LEU A 98 9.89 -1.97 -6.19
N ILE A 99 10.80 -2.82 -5.70
CA ILE A 99 12.25 -2.54 -5.64
C ILE A 99 12.78 -2.22 -7.05
N GLU A 100 12.48 -3.05 -8.04
CA GLU A 100 12.94 -2.81 -9.41
C GLU A 100 12.28 -1.56 -10.03
N ARG A 101 10.98 -1.34 -9.79
CA ARG A 101 10.29 -0.14 -10.28
C ARG A 101 10.91 1.15 -9.76
N LEU A 102 11.20 1.23 -8.47
CA LEU A 102 11.84 2.41 -7.88
C LEU A 102 13.29 2.55 -8.36
N GLY A 103 13.98 1.43 -8.56
CA GLY A 103 15.36 1.41 -9.05
C GLY A 103 15.56 1.93 -10.47
N VAL A 104 14.53 1.88 -11.32
CA VAL A 104 14.56 2.51 -12.66
C VAL A 104 14.74 4.03 -12.55
N PHE A 105 14.20 4.65 -11.50
CA PHE A 105 14.31 6.10 -11.29
C PHE A 105 15.60 6.49 -10.57
N ASP A 106 15.97 5.75 -9.53
CA ASP A 106 17.13 6.06 -8.69
C ASP A 106 17.57 4.82 -7.91
N SER A 107 18.84 4.43 -8.01
CA SER A 107 19.40 3.27 -7.31
C SER A 107 19.36 3.42 -5.78
N SER A 108 19.38 4.64 -5.24
CA SER A 108 19.24 4.86 -3.81
C SER A 108 17.81 4.67 -3.31
N LEU A 109 16.79 4.86 -4.15
CA LEU A 109 15.40 4.52 -3.81
C LEU A 109 15.23 3.00 -3.72
N LYS A 110 15.86 2.26 -4.65
CA LYS A 110 15.91 0.79 -4.64
C LYS A 110 16.47 0.26 -3.32
N GLU A 111 17.61 0.80 -2.88
CA GLU A 111 18.29 0.31 -1.69
C GLU A 111 17.54 0.65 -0.40
N GLN A 112 17.03 1.88 -0.29
CA GLN A 112 16.23 2.27 0.88
C GLN A 112 14.95 1.44 1.00
N LEU A 113 14.24 1.19 -0.11
CA LEU A 113 13.05 0.34 -0.09
C LEU A 113 13.42 -1.12 0.24
N ARG A 114 14.52 -1.65 -0.31
CA ARG A 114 15.01 -2.99 0.01
C ARG A 114 15.26 -3.13 1.51
N HIS A 115 16.00 -2.21 2.11
CA HIS A 115 16.29 -2.21 3.54
C HIS A 115 15.00 -2.19 4.38
N PHE A 116 14.08 -1.28 4.07
CA PHE A 116 12.77 -1.21 4.73
C PHE A 116 12.01 -2.55 4.66
N LEU A 117 12.05 -3.24 3.52
CA LEU A 117 11.34 -4.50 3.30
C LEU A 117 12.04 -5.72 3.92
N GLU A 118 13.35 -5.64 4.16
CA GLU A 118 14.13 -6.72 4.80
C GLU A 118 14.11 -6.67 6.31
N GLU A 119 13.83 -5.51 6.89
CA GLU A 119 13.57 -5.34 8.32
C GLU A 119 12.32 -6.11 8.82
N GLY A 120 12.29 -6.38 10.13
CA GLY A 120 11.21 -7.07 10.83
C GLY A 120 11.47 -8.57 11.03
N ASN A 121 10.65 -9.20 11.87
CA ASN A 121 10.66 -10.65 12.07
C ASN A 121 9.22 -11.19 12.16
N PRO A 122 8.68 -11.83 11.10
CA PRO A 122 9.32 -12.09 9.80
C PRO A 122 9.57 -10.79 8.99
N PRO A 123 10.43 -10.83 7.96
CA PRO A 123 10.68 -9.66 7.11
C PRO A 123 9.40 -9.09 6.49
N ARG A 124 9.28 -7.76 6.42
CA ARG A 124 8.11 -7.07 5.82
C ARG A 124 7.82 -7.53 4.39
N LYS A 125 8.85 -7.87 3.60
CA LYS A 125 8.70 -8.44 2.24
C LYS A 125 7.86 -9.71 2.20
N SER A 126 7.95 -10.55 3.23
CA SER A 126 7.19 -11.80 3.31
C SER A 126 5.70 -11.50 3.47
N THR A 127 5.35 -10.56 4.34
CA THR A 127 3.96 -10.13 4.55
C THR A 127 3.40 -9.43 3.31
N LEU A 128 4.18 -8.55 2.66
CA LEU A 128 3.76 -7.90 1.42
C LEU A 128 3.49 -8.92 0.29
N ASN A 129 4.37 -9.89 0.11
CA ASN A 129 4.19 -10.92 -0.90
C ASN A 129 2.99 -11.84 -0.57
N ALA A 130 2.75 -12.12 0.71
CA ALA A 130 1.56 -12.83 1.16
C ALA A 130 0.28 -12.04 0.84
N MET A 131 0.24 -10.73 1.09
CA MET A 131 -0.89 -9.86 0.76
C MET A 131 -1.25 -9.93 -0.73
N VAL A 132 -0.26 -9.88 -1.63
CA VAL A 132 -0.51 -10.01 -3.08
C VAL A 132 -1.06 -11.39 -3.44
N LYS A 133 -0.53 -12.45 -2.82
CA LYS A 133 -1.03 -13.82 -3.03
C LYS A 133 -2.47 -13.96 -2.56
N SER A 134 -2.80 -13.41 -1.39
CA SER A 134 -4.14 -13.35 -0.82
C SER A 134 -5.11 -12.65 -1.76
N ARG A 135 -4.77 -11.42 -2.18
CA ARG A 135 -5.59 -10.63 -3.12
C ARG A 135 -5.88 -11.40 -4.41
N ASN A 136 -4.86 -12.04 -4.99
CA ASN A 136 -5.05 -12.82 -6.21
C ASN A 136 -5.96 -14.04 -5.98
N SER A 137 -5.79 -14.74 -4.85
CA SER A 137 -6.62 -15.90 -4.51
C SER A 137 -8.09 -15.50 -4.35
N ILE A 138 -8.36 -14.43 -3.61
CA ILE A 138 -9.72 -13.90 -3.42
C ILE A 138 -10.32 -13.47 -4.76
N ALA A 139 -9.56 -12.77 -5.61
CA ALA A 139 -10.03 -12.34 -6.93
C ALA A 139 -10.36 -13.51 -7.87
N HIS A 140 -9.68 -14.65 -7.70
CA HIS A 140 -9.97 -15.89 -8.44
C HIS A 140 -11.05 -16.76 -7.78
N GLY A 141 -11.71 -16.28 -6.72
CA GLY A 141 -12.78 -17.01 -6.04
C GLY A 141 -12.30 -18.16 -5.15
N VAL A 142 -11.01 -18.22 -4.85
CA VAL A 142 -10.45 -19.24 -3.94
C VAL A 142 -10.78 -18.85 -2.50
N SER A 143 -11.31 -19.81 -1.75
CA SER A 143 -11.52 -19.68 -0.31
C SER A 143 -10.19 -19.36 0.37
N GLU A 144 -10.11 -18.19 1.01
CA GLU A 144 -8.97 -17.80 1.81
C GLU A 144 -9.41 -17.57 3.26
N ASN A 145 -8.82 -18.33 4.18
CA ASN A 145 -8.98 -18.13 5.61
C ASN A 145 -8.10 -16.96 6.06
N MET A 146 -8.64 -15.75 5.95
CA MET A 146 -8.03 -14.54 6.49
C MET A 146 -8.51 -14.32 7.93
N THR A 147 -7.59 -14.36 8.89
CA THR A 147 -7.91 -14.06 10.29
C THR A 147 -7.88 -12.56 10.55
N VAL A 148 -8.57 -12.12 11.62
CA VAL A 148 -8.54 -10.72 12.08
C VAL A 148 -7.11 -10.27 12.32
N SER A 149 -6.32 -11.05 13.05
CA SER A 149 -4.92 -10.74 13.33
C SER A 149 -4.10 -10.52 12.05
N LYS A 150 -4.28 -11.36 11.02
CA LYS A 150 -3.55 -11.22 9.76
C LYS A 150 -4.01 -10.00 8.96
N ALA A 151 -5.30 -9.70 8.95
CA ALA A 151 -5.82 -8.50 8.30
C ALA A 151 -5.31 -7.21 8.99
N LEU A 152 -5.17 -7.23 10.31
CA LEU A 152 -4.55 -6.15 11.07
C LEU A 152 -3.05 -6.03 10.77
N GLU A 153 -2.31 -7.13 10.66
CA GLU A 153 -0.91 -7.09 10.25
C GLU A 153 -0.75 -6.49 8.84
N ASN A 154 -1.58 -6.92 7.89
CA ASN A 154 -1.57 -6.43 6.51
C ASN A 154 -1.88 -4.92 6.43
N SER A 155 -2.88 -4.45 7.17
CA SER A 155 -3.21 -3.01 7.22
C SER A 155 -2.12 -2.20 7.91
N GLN A 156 -1.47 -2.73 8.95
CA GLN A 156 -0.37 -2.07 9.61
C GLN A 156 0.84 -1.91 8.67
N LEU A 157 1.24 -2.98 7.98
CA LEU A 157 2.31 -2.90 6.98
C LEU A 157 2.00 -1.90 5.87
N SER A 158 0.75 -1.87 5.40
CA SER A 158 0.30 -0.91 4.39
C SER A 158 0.50 0.53 4.87
N LEU A 159 0.13 0.85 6.12
CA LEU A 159 0.33 2.18 6.70
C LEU A 159 1.81 2.53 6.90
N GLU A 160 2.64 1.58 7.33
CA GLU A 160 4.09 1.77 7.48
C GLU A 160 4.76 2.06 6.14
N LEU A 161 4.47 1.25 5.11
CA LEU A 161 4.99 1.45 3.78
C LEU A 161 4.52 2.78 3.18
N THR A 162 3.27 3.18 3.42
CA THR A 162 2.75 4.49 3.01
C THR A 162 3.54 5.63 3.64
N LYS A 163 3.76 5.58 4.95
CA LYS A 163 4.57 6.59 5.65
C LYS A 163 5.98 6.66 5.06
N PHE A 164 6.64 5.50 4.95
CA PHE A 164 7.99 5.38 4.41
C PHE A 164 8.11 5.99 3.01
N LEU A 165 7.23 5.60 2.07
CA LEU A 165 7.29 6.09 0.69
C LEU A 165 7.00 7.60 0.60
N VAL A 166 6.03 8.10 1.36
CA VAL A 166 5.71 9.54 1.37
C VAL A 166 6.89 10.37 1.88
N GLU A 167 7.57 9.92 2.93
CA GLU A 167 8.76 10.58 3.48
C GLU A 167 9.95 10.49 2.50
N LEU A 168 10.22 9.29 1.97
CA LEU A 168 11.30 9.04 1.01
C LEU A 168 11.19 9.93 -0.24
N PHE A 169 10.01 10.01 -0.84
CA PHE A 169 9.79 10.81 -2.04
C PHE A 169 9.73 12.30 -1.74
N ASN A 170 9.23 12.72 -0.57
CA ASN A 170 9.29 14.12 -0.14
C ASN A 170 10.75 14.60 -0.09
N ASP A 171 11.62 13.82 0.56
CA ASP A 171 13.03 14.14 0.69
C ASP A 171 13.73 14.24 -0.67
N LYS A 172 13.42 13.31 -1.59
CA LYS A 172 13.99 13.32 -2.94
C LYS A 172 13.53 14.51 -3.77
N ILE A 173 12.25 14.86 -3.72
CA ILE A 173 11.73 16.03 -4.42
C ILE A 173 12.38 17.31 -3.89
N ASN A 174 12.57 17.42 -2.57
CA ASN A 174 13.14 18.63 -1.96
C ASN A 174 14.64 18.78 -2.18
N ARG A 175 15.42 17.68 -2.20
CA ARG A 175 16.88 17.72 -2.43
C ARG A 175 17.26 18.10 -3.86
N ASN A 176 16.42 17.81 -4.85
CA ASN A 176 16.68 18.12 -6.26
C ASN A 176 16.26 19.54 -6.67
N ASN A 177 15.64 20.32 -5.77
CA ASN A 177 15.17 21.68 -6.02
C ASN A 177 16.14 22.76 -5.47
N ILE A 178 17.36 22.36 -5.09
CA ILE A 178 18.47 23.21 -4.64
C ILE A 178 19.57 23.13 -5.71
#